data_AF-A0A812R7H4-F1
#
_entry.id   AF-A0A812R7H4-F1
#
_cell.length_a   1.000
_cell.length_b   1.000
_cell.length_c   1.000
_cell.angle_alpha   90.00
_cell.angle_beta   90.00
_cell.angle_gamma   90.00
#
_symmetry.space_group_name_H-M   'P 1'
#
loop_
_entity.id
_entity.type
_entity.pdbx_description
1 polymer ?
#
loop_
_entity_poly.entity_id
_entity_poly.type
_entity_poly.pdbx_seq_one_letter_code
_entity_poly.pdbx_strand_id
1 'polypeptide(L)'
;EDLLGLKEYLLSIPADFPMVPLTFSEEDVDLHLRGSSLLLALAAQNGQLEEEQKVALEHLPQLTAPWSIDRLRWAKAAVLTRAGPCFSASTGEEAEAMQGIVPLVDIANCSADPTARCRVGTDDSIELVAARDLQAGEAVTISYGQQSQEQQIFNFGFALDSSSLDLLTPL
;
A
#
# COMPACT_ATOMS: atom_id res chain seq x y z
N GLU A 1 21.83 15.61 -4.95
CA GLU A 1 21.61 14.92 -6.24
C GLU A 1 20.57 13.85 -6.03
N ASP A 2 19.72 13.59 -7.02
CA ASP A 2 18.77 12.48 -6.98
C ASP A 2 19.49 11.21 -7.42
N LEU A 3 20.09 10.50 -6.47
CA LEU A 3 20.92 9.32 -6.72
C LEU A 3 20.12 8.14 -7.29
N LEU A 4 18.81 8.10 -7.07
CA LEU A 4 17.94 7.00 -7.49
C LEU A 4 17.08 7.37 -8.70
N GLY A 5 17.06 8.64 -9.13
CA GLY A 5 16.16 9.10 -10.19
C GLY A 5 14.68 9.05 -9.78
N LEU A 6 14.39 9.08 -8.48
CA LEU A 6 13.04 8.90 -7.93
C LEU A 6 12.41 10.22 -7.45
N LYS A 7 13.09 11.36 -7.58
CA LYS A 7 12.62 12.63 -7.04
C LYS A 7 11.25 13.01 -7.59
N GLU A 8 11.05 12.94 -8.90
CA GLU A 8 9.78 13.26 -9.56
C GLU A 8 8.68 12.30 -9.12
N TYR A 9 9.01 11.02 -8.97
CA TYR A 9 8.08 10.02 -8.46
C TYR A 9 7.67 10.31 -7.00
N LEU A 10 8.62 10.58 -6.11
CA LEU A 10 8.35 10.91 -4.71
C LEU A 10 7.50 12.18 -4.57
N LEU A 11 7.66 13.16 -5.47
CA LEU A 11 6.82 14.35 -5.51
C LEU A 11 5.39 14.08 -6.02
N SER A 12 5.15 12.94 -6.67
CA SER A 12 3.84 12.52 -7.16
C SER A 12 3.05 11.68 -6.14
N ILE A 13 3.72 11.16 -5.11
CA ILE A 13 3.06 10.44 -4.00
C ILE A 13 2.18 11.43 -3.22
N PRO A 14 0.98 11.01 -2.75
CA PRO A 14 0.13 11.82 -1.90
C PRO A 14 0.87 12.42 -0.70
N ALA A 15 0.60 13.69 -0.44
CA ALA A 15 1.18 14.38 0.72
C ALA A 15 0.66 13.81 2.04
N ASP A 16 -0.54 13.23 2.05
CA ASP A 16 -1.21 12.60 3.18
C ASP A 16 -2.01 11.37 2.75
N PHE A 17 -2.41 10.56 3.74
CA PHE A 17 -3.22 9.35 3.56
C PHE A 17 -4.40 9.33 4.55
N PRO A 18 -5.28 10.34 4.54
CA PRO A 18 -6.23 10.62 5.63
C PRO A 18 -7.23 9.49 5.90
N MET A 19 -7.41 8.56 4.96
CA MET A 19 -8.31 7.42 5.10
C MET A 19 -7.61 6.15 5.61
N VAL A 20 -6.27 6.15 5.72
CA VAL A 20 -5.51 5.00 6.23
C VAL A 20 -5.42 5.08 7.76
N PRO A 21 -5.92 4.08 8.51
CA PRO A 21 -5.98 4.10 9.97
C PRO A 21 -4.66 4.44 10.68
N LEU A 22 -3.52 4.03 10.10
CA LEU A 22 -2.18 4.33 10.64
C LEU A 22 -1.88 5.83 10.76
N THR A 23 -2.61 6.67 10.03
CA THR A 23 -2.40 8.13 10.01
C THR A 23 -3.51 8.92 10.70
N PHE A 24 -4.50 8.22 11.28
CA PHE A 24 -5.63 8.84 11.96
C PHE A 24 -5.19 9.67 13.17
N SER A 25 -5.90 10.77 13.39
CA SER A 25 -5.85 11.49 14.65
C SER A 25 -6.53 10.67 15.76
N GLU A 26 -6.31 11.03 17.03
CA GLU A 26 -7.02 10.38 18.14
C GLU A 26 -8.55 10.50 18.00
N GLU A 27 -9.03 11.62 17.45
CA GLU A 27 -10.45 11.84 17.17
C GLU A 27 -10.96 10.87 16.09
N ASP A 28 -10.22 10.71 14.99
CA ASP A 28 -10.59 9.80 13.90
C ASP A 28 -10.54 8.33 14.33
N VAL A 29 -9.55 7.95 15.15
CA VAL A 29 -9.49 6.61 15.74
C VAL A 29 -10.74 6.34 16.58
N ASP A 30 -11.14 7.31 17.39
CA ASP A 30 -12.32 7.18 18.23
C ASP A 30 -13.62 7.11 17.43
N LEU A 31 -13.74 7.98 16.43
CA LEU A 31 -14.91 8.09 15.57
C LEU A 31 -15.11 6.85 14.69
N HIS A 32 -14.03 6.32 14.13
CA HIS A 32 -14.11 5.28 13.10
C HIS A 32 -13.83 3.87 13.60
N LEU A 33 -13.01 3.70 14.64
CA LEU A 33 -12.51 2.37 15.02
C LEU A 33 -13.00 1.91 16.39
N ARG A 34 -13.59 2.78 17.21
CA ARG A 34 -14.08 2.40 18.54
C ARG A 34 -15.04 1.21 18.48
N GLY A 35 -14.70 0.16 19.24
CA GLY A 35 -15.50 -1.07 19.31
C GLY A 35 -15.26 -2.06 18.17
N SER A 36 -14.36 -1.76 17.23
CA SER A 36 -13.94 -2.68 16.17
C SER A 36 -12.67 -3.45 16.52
N SER A 37 -12.43 -4.56 15.83
CA SER A 37 -11.15 -5.28 15.87
C SER A 37 -9.98 -4.45 15.31
N LEU A 38 -10.27 -3.49 14.43
CA LEU A 38 -9.25 -2.62 13.82
C LEU A 38 -8.60 -1.69 14.84
N LEU A 39 -9.28 -1.32 15.93
CA LEU A 39 -8.67 -0.52 17.01
C LEU A 39 -7.50 -1.27 17.66
N LEU A 40 -7.67 -2.56 17.93
CA LEU A 40 -6.61 -3.40 18.51
C LEU A 40 -5.46 -3.61 17.52
N ALA A 41 -5.79 -3.82 16.25
CA ALA A 41 -4.80 -3.94 15.19
C ALA A 41 -3.98 -2.65 15.02
N LEU A 42 -4.64 -1.49 15.05
CA LEU A 42 -3.98 -0.19 14.97
C LEU A 42 -3.06 0.06 16.17
N ALA A 43 -3.50 -0.28 17.38
CA ALA A 43 -2.67 -0.17 18.57
C ALA A 43 -1.40 -1.03 18.48
N ALA A 44 -1.53 -2.28 18.01
CA ALA A 44 -0.39 -3.17 17.79
C ALA A 44 0.56 -2.63 16.70
N GLN A 45 0.02 -2.12 15.59
CA GLN A 45 0.83 -1.57 14.50
C GLN A 45 1.58 -0.29 14.92
N ASN A 46 0.94 0.59 15.69
CA ASN A 46 1.61 1.77 16.25
C ASN A 46 2.74 1.37 17.22
N GLY A 47 2.51 0.40 18.11
CA GLY A 47 3.57 -0.09 19.00
C GLY A 47 4.76 -0.69 18.26
N GLN A 48 4.50 -1.45 17.17
CA GLN A 48 5.57 -1.94 16.29
C GLN A 48 6.33 -0.80 15.61
N LEU A 49 5.63 0.23 15.13
CA LEU A 49 6.23 1.37 14.46
C LEU A 49 7.16 2.17 15.39
N GLU A 50 6.77 2.35 16.65
CA GLU A 50 7.57 3.02 17.67
C GLU A 50 8.84 2.23 17.99
N GLU A 51 8.75 0.90 18.09
CA GLU A 51 9.92 0.06 18.30
C GLU A 51 10.85 0.04 17.07
N GLU A 52 10.29 -0.05 15.85
CA GLU A 52 11.03 0.07 14.59
C GLU A 52 11.81 1.39 14.53
N GLN A 53 11.16 2.51 14.88
CA GLN A 53 11.79 3.82 14.93
C GLN A 53 12.95 3.85 15.92
N LYS A 54 12.71 3.36 17.15
CA LYS A 54 13.71 3.35 18.21
C LYS A 54 14.95 2.55 17.79
N VAL A 55 14.74 1.32 17.33
CA VAL A 55 15.83 0.44 16.86
C VAL A 55 16.60 1.09 15.72
N ALA A 56 15.91 1.71 14.76
CA ALA A 56 16.58 2.37 13.67
C ALA A 56 17.38 3.60 14.10
N LEU A 57 16.89 4.41 15.05
CA LEU A 57 17.62 5.55 15.58
C LEU A 57 18.86 5.13 16.39
N GLU A 58 18.83 3.96 17.05
CA GLU A 58 20.00 3.39 17.72
C GLU A 58 21.12 3.01 16.73
N HIS A 59 20.75 2.48 15.55
CA HIS A 59 21.70 1.98 14.56
C HIS A 59 22.07 3.02 13.48
N LEU A 60 21.21 4.00 13.25
CA LEU A 60 21.35 5.04 12.21
C LEU A 60 21.13 6.46 12.82
N PRO A 61 21.89 6.85 13.85
CA PRO A 61 21.67 8.10 14.59
C PRO A 61 21.78 9.37 13.72
N GLN A 62 22.47 9.29 12.58
CA GLN A 62 22.58 10.37 11.58
C GLN A 62 21.25 10.70 10.87
N LEU A 63 20.21 9.88 11.04
CA LEU A 63 18.91 10.04 10.38
C LEU A 63 17.81 10.63 11.29
N THR A 64 18.17 11.16 12.46
CA THR A 64 17.24 11.69 13.47
C THR A 64 16.23 12.72 12.95
N ALA A 65 16.63 13.67 12.09
CA ALA A 65 15.73 14.67 11.52
C ALA A 65 14.74 14.13 10.45
N PRO A 66 15.14 13.25 9.50
CA PRO A 66 14.21 12.65 8.55
C PRO A 66 13.25 11.60 9.14
N TRP A 67 13.47 11.13 10.38
CA TRP A 67 12.75 10.00 10.98
C TRP A 67 11.79 10.40 12.12
N SER A 68 11.07 11.53 12.01
CA SER A 68 9.96 11.79 12.95
C SER A 68 8.90 10.68 12.84
N ILE A 69 8.15 10.43 13.91
CA ILE A 69 7.13 9.37 13.91
C ILE A 69 6.06 9.63 12.84
N ASP A 70 5.71 10.90 12.60
CA ASP A 70 4.74 11.28 11.56
C ASP A 70 5.27 11.00 10.14
N ARG A 71 6.57 11.24 9.89
CA ARG A 71 7.19 10.89 8.60
C ARG A 71 7.25 9.38 8.41
N LEU A 72 7.52 8.63 9.47
CA LEU A 72 7.55 7.18 9.42
C LEU A 72 6.14 6.60 9.19
N ARG A 73 5.11 7.16 9.84
CA ARG A 73 3.69 6.84 9.56
C ARG A 73 3.33 7.11 8.11
N TRP A 74 3.68 8.30 7.59
CA TRP A 74 3.46 8.63 6.18
C TRP A 74 4.17 7.65 5.24
N ALA A 75 5.44 7.33 5.50
CA ALA A 75 6.20 6.40 4.67
C ALA A 75 5.59 4.99 4.69
N LYS A 76 5.18 4.50 5.87
CA LYS A 76 4.53 3.19 6.03
C LYS A 76 3.16 3.18 5.36
N ALA A 77 2.38 4.26 5.45
CA ALA A 77 1.12 4.40 4.72
C ALA A 77 1.33 4.41 3.20
N ALA A 78 2.37 5.09 2.69
CA ALA A 78 2.73 5.05 1.28
C ALA A 78 3.08 3.62 0.82
N VAL A 79 3.86 2.88 1.62
CA VAL A 79 4.19 1.48 1.33
C VAL A 79 2.95 0.59 1.38
N LEU A 80 2.13 0.68 2.43
CA LEU A 80 0.90 -0.10 2.58
C LEU A 80 -0.07 0.11 1.41
N THR A 81 -0.15 1.34 0.90
CA THR A 81 -1.12 1.72 -0.14
C THR A 81 -0.63 1.47 -1.57
N ARG A 82 0.68 1.42 -1.80
CA ARG A 82 1.28 1.44 -3.15
C ARG A 82 2.21 0.28 -3.45
N ALA A 83 2.73 -0.39 -2.43
CA ALA A 83 3.62 -1.53 -2.66
C ALA A 83 2.78 -2.75 -3.10
N GLY A 84 3.24 -3.40 -4.16
CA GLY A 84 2.74 -4.68 -4.62
C GLY A 84 3.80 -5.78 -4.46
N PRO A 85 3.45 -7.03 -4.77
CA PRO A 85 4.45 -8.08 -4.91
C PRO A 85 5.47 -7.68 -5.99
N CYS A 86 6.76 -7.77 -5.66
CA CYS A 86 7.81 -7.69 -6.66
C CYS A 86 7.86 -9.00 -7.43
N PHE A 87 7.90 -8.89 -8.74
CA PHE A 87 7.99 -10.04 -9.60
C PHE A 87 9.46 -10.31 -9.96
N SER A 88 9.93 -11.54 -9.78
CA SER A 88 11.28 -11.95 -10.18
C SER A 88 11.23 -12.56 -11.57
N ALA A 89 11.95 -11.94 -12.50
CA ALA A 89 12.10 -12.44 -13.85
C ALA A 89 12.92 -13.73 -13.94
N SER A 90 13.79 -13.97 -12.97
CA SER A 90 14.63 -15.18 -12.92
C SER A 90 13.85 -16.47 -12.63
N THR A 91 12.67 -16.36 -12.01
CA THR A 91 11.85 -17.52 -11.63
C THR A 91 10.49 -17.56 -12.34
N GLY A 92 10.02 -16.43 -12.89
CA GLY A 92 8.68 -16.36 -13.51
C GLY A 92 7.53 -16.59 -12.52
N GLU A 93 7.87 -16.67 -11.23
CA GLU A 93 6.98 -16.84 -10.09
C GLU A 93 7.02 -15.56 -9.25
N GLU A 94 5.95 -15.27 -8.52
CA GLU A 94 5.98 -14.24 -7.48
C GLU A 94 7.17 -14.55 -6.56
N ALA A 95 8.10 -13.62 -6.44
CA ALA A 95 9.13 -13.76 -5.42
C ALA A 95 8.41 -13.54 -4.09
N GLU A 96 7.97 -14.63 -3.45
CA GLU A 96 7.06 -14.66 -2.29
C GLU A 96 7.48 -13.77 -1.09
N ALA A 97 8.64 -13.12 -1.14
CA ALA A 97 9.20 -12.34 -0.05
C ALA A 97 9.62 -10.90 -0.41
N MET A 98 9.48 -10.44 -1.65
CA MET A 98 9.88 -9.07 -2.00
C MET A 98 8.68 -8.23 -2.37
N GLN A 99 8.49 -7.11 -1.67
CA GLN A 99 7.49 -6.08 -2.02
C GLN A 99 8.21 -4.88 -2.61
N GLY A 100 7.55 -4.21 -3.55
CA GLY A 100 8.09 -3.02 -4.17
C GLY A 100 7.00 -2.09 -4.66
N ILE A 101 7.38 -0.83 -4.72
CA ILE A 101 6.58 0.21 -5.36
C ILE A 101 7.05 0.29 -6.81
N VAL A 102 6.11 0.16 -7.74
CA VAL A 102 6.36 0.30 -9.17
C VAL A 102 5.76 1.63 -9.62
N PRO A 103 6.57 2.68 -9.83
CA PRO A 103 6.09 3.96 -10.32
C PRO A 103 5.23 3.79 -11.57
N LEU A 104 4.23 4.66 -11.73
CA LEU A 104 3.20 4.64 -12.78
C LEU A 104 2.15 3.53 -12.62
N VAL A 105 2.57 2.32 -12.24
CA VAL A 105 1.64 1.20 -12.00
C VAL A 105 0.83 1.43 -10.73
N ASP A 106 1.48 1.92 -9.67
CA ASP A 106 0.89 2.21 -8.36
C ASP A 106 -0.10 3.40 -8.35
N ILE A 107 -0.30 4.05 -9.50
CA ILE A 107 -1.34 5.08 -9.71
C ILE A 107 -2.69 4.42 -10.03
N ALA A 108 -2.70 3.19 -10.54
CA ALA A 108 -3.93 2.49 -10.90
C ALA A 108 -4.72 2.12 -9.64
N ASN A 109 -6.00 2.48 -9.61
CA ASN A 109 -6.90 2.12 -8.52
C ASN A 109 -7.24 0.62 -8.54
N CYS A 110 -7.65 0.12 -7.37
CA CYS A 110 -8.15 -1.25 -7.23
C CYS A 110 -9.57 -1.40 -7.81
N SER A 111 -9.85 -2.55 -8.42
CA SER A 111 -11.21 -2.97 -8.81
C SER A 111 -11.40 -4.46 -8.57
N ALA A 112 -12.64 -4.85 -8.23
CA ALA A 112 -13.03 -6.26 -8.15
C ALA A 112 -13.08 -6.93 -9.54
N ASP A 113 -13.31 -6.14 -10.59
CA ASP A 113 -13.20 -6.53 -12.00
C ASP A 113 -12.12 -5.63 -12.66
N PRO A 114 -10.83 -6.01 -12.55
CA PRO A 114 -9.73 -5.16 -13.00
C PRO A 114 -9.61 -5.10 -14.52
N THR A 115 -9.31 -3.93 -15.06
CA THR A 115 -9.17 -3.72 -16.52
C THR A 115 -7.76 -3.99 -17.04
N ALA A 116 -6.77 -4.10 -16.15
CA ALA A 116 -5.40 -4.41 -16.47
C ALA A 116 -4.76 -5.33 -15.41
N ARG A 117 -3.63 -5.92 -15.77
CA ARG A 117 -2.82 -6.77 -14.89
C ARG A 117 -1.34 -6.49 -15.07
N CYS A 118 -0.59 -6.62 -14.00
CA CYS A 118 0.87 -6.58 -14.04
C CYS A 118 1.42 -7.96 -14.41
N ARG A 119 2.52 -7.98 -15.15
CA ARG A 119 3.34 -9.18 -15.37
C ARG A 119 4.79 -8.79 -15.54
N VAL A 120 5.68 -9.77 -15.45
CA VAL A 120 7.10 -9.59 -15.77
C VAL A 120 7.28 -9.73 -17.28
N GLY A 121 7.95 -8.75 -17.87
CA GLY A 121 8.49 -8.85 -19.21
C GLY A 121 9.66 -9.82 -19.27
N THR A 122 10.12 -10.10 -20.49
CA THR A 122 11.26 -11.02 -20.74
C THR A 122 12.63 -10.42 -20.40
N ASP A 123 12.68 -9.12 -20.11
CA ASP A 123 13.87 -8.31 -19.85
C ASP A 123 13.86 -7.72 -18.43
N ASP A 124 13.20 -8.42 -17.49
CA ASP A 124 13.02 -8.01 -16.10
C ASP A 124 12.22 -6.71 -15.92
N SER A 125 11.55 -6.24 -16.98
CA SER A 125 10.62 -5.12 -16.91
C SER A 125 9.31 -5.51 -16.23
N ILE A 126 8.61 -4.53 -15.67
CA ILE A 126 7.22 -4.69 -15.22
C ILE A 126 6.31 -4.14 -16.31
N GLU A 127 5.42 -4.98 -16.81
CA GLU A 127 4.46 -4.64 -17.85
C GLU A 127 3.06 -4.52 -17.25
N LEU A 128 2.41 -3.37 -17.46
CA LEU A 128 0.97 -3.20 -17.21
C LEU A 128 0.20 -3.46 -18.50
N VAL A 129 -0.56 -4.55 -18.54
CA VAL A 129 -1.22 -5.03 -19.76
C VAL A 129 -2.73 -5.00 -19.57
N ALA A 130 -3.43 -4.40 -20.53
CA ALA A 130 -4.90 -4.42 -20.55
C ALA A 130 -5.42 -5.86 -20.65
N ALA A 131 -6.39 -6.20 -19.81
CA ALA A 131 -7.03 -7.52 -19.79
C ALA A 131 -8.05 -7.68 -20.94
N ARG A 132 -8.51 -6.56 -21.50
CA ARG A 132 -9.45 -6.44 -22.62
C ARG A 132 -9.26 -5.10 -23.33
N ASP A 133 -9.95 -4.90 -24.44
CA ASP A 133 -10.00 -3.60 -25.10
C ASP A 133 -10.66 -2.55 -24.18
N LEU A 134 -10.04 -1.38 -24.10
CA LEU A 134 -10.49 -0.24 -23.31
C LEU A 134 -10.90 0.91 -24.21
N GLN A 135 -11.98 1.58 -23.83
CA GLN A 135 -12.44 2.78 -24.52
C GLN A 135 -11.73 4.03 -24.00
N ALA A 136 -11.61 5.07 -24.83
CA ALA A 136 -11.06 6.35 -24.37
C ALA A 136 -11.91 6.92 -23.22
N GLY A 137 -11.25 7.29 -22.12
CA GLY A 137 -11.90 7.76 -20.90
C GLY A 137 -12.25 6.66 -19.90
N GLU A 138 -12.08 5.40 -20.25
CA GLU A 138 -12.22 4.28 -19.32
C GLU A 138 -11.01 4.19 -18.36
N ALA A 139 -11.25 3.88 -17.10
CA ALA A 139 -10.21 3.79 -16.09
C ALA A 139 -9.37 2.52 -16.24
N VAL A 140 -8.05 2.68 -16.10
CA VAL A 140 -7.13 1.55 -15.93
C VAL A 140 -7.12 1.18 -14.45
N THR A 141 -7.56 -0.03 -14.12
CA THR A 141 -7.65 -0.56 -12.76
C THR A 141 -6.93 -1.90 -12.67
N ILE A 142 -6.40 -2.20 -11.50
CA ILE A 142 -5.69 -3.45 -11.21
C ILE A 142 -6.30 -4.13 -9.98
N SER A 143 -5.92 -5.37 -9.72
CA SER A 143 -6.23 -6.04 -8.45
C SER A 143 -5.11 -5.80 -7.45
N TYR A 144 -5.45 -5.44 -6.22
CA TYR A 144 -4.50 -5.33 -5.10
C TYR A 144 -4.33 -6.67 -4.35
N GLY A 145 -4.87 -7.77 -4.91
CA GLY A 145 -4.86 -9.09 -4.30
C GLY A 145 -6.14 -9.40 -3.50
N GLN A 146 -6.22 -10.63 -3.02
CA GLN A 146 -7.36 -11.07 -2.22
C GLN A 146 -7.24 -10.57 -0.77
N GLN A 147 -8.19 -9.76 -0.33
CA GLN A 147 -8.24 -9.18 1.00
C GLN A 147 -9.68 -9.05 1.49
N SER A 148 -9.91 -9.25 2.79
CA SER A 148 -11.20 -8.93 3.43
C SER A 148 -11.45 -7.42 3.43
N GLN A 149 -12.69 -6.97 3.64
CA GLN A 149 -12.99 -5.54 3.70
C GLN A 149 -12.24 -4.85 4.85
N GLU A 150 -12.11 -5.52 5.98
CA GLU A 150 -11.33 -5.02 7.12
C GLU A 150 -9.88 -4.82 6.74
N GLN A 151 -9.28 -5.76 6.00
CA GLN A 151 -7.92 -5.64 5.48
C GLN A 151 -7.79 -4.50 4.47
N GLN A 152 -8.77 -4.32 3.58
CA GLN A 152 -8.76 -3.23 2.60
C GLN A 152 -8.85 -1.87 3.30
N ILE A 153 -9.75 -1.71 4.27
CA ILE A 153 -9.85 -0.49 5.08
C ILE A 153 -8.53 -0.23 5.82
N PHE A 154 -7.98 -1.27 6.44
CA PHE A 154 -6.80 -1.14 7.28
C PHE A 154 -5.53 -0.81 6.47
N ASN A 155 -5.36 -1.40 5.30
CA ASN A 155 -4.15 -1.23 4.47
C ASN A 155 -4.28 -0.08 3.47
N PHE A 156 -5.47 0.14 2.91
CA PHE A 156 -5.68 1.04 1.77
C PHE A 156 -6.60 2.23 2.07
N GLY A 157 -7.33 2.21 3.19
CA GLY A 157 -8.28 3.26 3.53
C GLY A 157 -9.56 3.27 2.71
N PHE A 158 -9.88 2.18 2.01
CA PHE A 158 -11.15 1.99 1.33
C PHE A 158 -11.56 0.52 1.37
N ALA A 159 -12.83 0.23 1.11
CA ALA A 159 -13.32 -1.11 0.83
C ALA A 159 -14.04 -1.11 -0.52
N LEU A 160 -13.86 -2.18 -1.30
CA LEU A 160 -14.70 -2.45 -2.46
C LEU A 160 -16.07 -2.94 -2.00
N ASP A 161 -17.12 -2.56 -2.73
CA ASP A 161 -18.50 -2.95 -2.39
C ASP A 161 -18.66 -4.48 -2.31
N SER A 162 -19.37 -4.91 -1.27
CA SER A 162 -19.52 -6.32 -0.88
C SER A 162 -20.29 -7.19 -1.87
N SER A 163 -20.87 -6.62 -2.92
CA SER A 163 -21.57 -7.37 -3.96
C SER A 163 -20.64 -8.29 -4.78
N SER A 164 -19.33 -8.19 -4.56
CA SER A 164 -18.30 -8.83 -5.39
C SER A 164 -17.36 -9.75 -4.59
N LEU A 165 -17.49 -9.87 -3.27
CA LEU A 165 -16.61 -10.67 -2.43
C LEU A 165 -17.41 -11.54 -1.46
N ASP A 166 -17.73 -12.75 -1.93
CA ASP A 166 -18.39 -13.81 -1.20
C ASP A 166 -17.42 -14.46 -0.19
N LEU A 167 -17.00 -13.73 0.85
CA LEU A 167 -16.23 -14.28 1.97
C LEU A 167 -16.70 -13.67 3.30
N LEU A 168 -17.94 -13.96 3.67
CA LEU A 168 -18.33 -14.10 5.06
C LEU A 168 -17.80 -15.44 5.57
N THR A 169 -16.56 -15.47 6.06
CA THR A 169 -16.17 -16.50 7.04
C THR A 169 -16.38 -15.91 8.42
N PRO A 170 -17.40 -16.35 9.18
CA PRO A 170 -17.53 -15.97 10.58
C PRO A 170 -16.38 -16.58 11.40
N LEU A 171 -15.97 -15.84 12.43
CA LEU A 171 -15.10 -16.32 13.51
C LEU A 171 -15.69 -17.55 14.22
#